data_AF-A0A7X9JWN9-F1
#
_entry.id   AF-A0A7X9JWN9-F1
#
_cell.length_a   1.000
_cell.length_b   1.000
_cell.length_c   1.000
_cell.angle_alpha   90.00
_cell.angle_beta   90.00
_cell.angle_gamma   90.00
#
_symmetry.space_group_name_H-M   'P 1'
#
loop_
_entity.id
_entity.type
_entity.pdbx_description
1 polymer ?
#
loop_
_entity_poly.entity_id
_entity_poly.type
_entity_poly.pdbx_seq_one_letter_code
_entity_poly.pdbx_strand_id
1 'polypeptide(L)'
;MKVNLYDFLSGNEYPGRGICTGVAPSGKKAMIVYFIMGRSANSRNRVFDPIKGGIRTKAADPSKMTDPHLIIYNPVLTFRKTTIITNGDQTNTIYDFMKGNRYPQYNFEAALKTRTFEDDKP
;
A
#
# COMPACT_ATOMS: atom_id res chain seq x y z
N MET A 1 20.11 6.69 -5.53
CA MET A 1 19.69 7.43 -6.75
C MET A 1 18.44 8.23 -6.40
N LYS A 2 18.38 9.53 -6.70
CA LYS A 2 17.14 10.32 -6.55
C LYS A 2 16.42 10.28 -7.89
N VAL A 3 15.19 9.78 -7.91
CA VAL A 3 14.34 9.72 -9.12
C VAL A 3 13.43 10.94 -9.11
N ASN A 4 13.35 11.66 -10.24
CA ASN A 4 12.31 12.67 -10.42
C ASN A 4 10.97 11.95 -10.61
N LEU A 5 10.08 12.08 -9.63
CA LEU A 5 8.78 11.40 -9.66
C LEU A 5 7.93 11.81 -10.86
N TYR A 6 8.01 13.08 -11.28
CA TYR A 6 7.27 13.56 -12.44
C TYR A 6 7.75 12.88 -13.73
N ASP A 7 9.07 12.82 -13.95
CA ASP A 7 9.64 12.20 -15.15
C ASP A 7 9.33 10.69 -15.17
N PHE A 8 9.40 10.03 -14.01
CA PHE A 8 9.07 8.61 -13.89
C PHE A 8 7.60 8.31 -14.22
N LEU A 9 6.67 9.13 -13.72
CA LEU A 9 5.25 8.93 -13.95
C LEU A 9 4.80 9.38 -15.34
N SER A 10 5.38 10.45 -15.88
CA SER A 10 5.01 10.95 -17.22
C SER A 10 5.53 10.07 -18.35
N GLY A 11 6.68 9.40 -18.15
CA GLY A 11 7.23 8.43 -19.11
C GLY A 11 6.64 7.02 -19.02
N ASN A 12 5.69 6.76 -18.13
CA ASN A 12 5.09 5.44 -17.92
C ASN A 12 3.56 5.54 -17.91
N GLU A 13 2.91 5.07 -18.97
CA GLU A 13 1.44 5.09 -19.06
C GLU A 13 0.74 4.27 -17.96
N TYR A 14 1.44 3.28 -17.39
CA TYR A 14 0.90 2.42 -16.34
C TYR A 14 1.96 2.00 -15.30
N PRO A 15 2.29 2.88 -14.32
CA PRO A 15 3.20 2.57 -13.22
C PRO A 15 2.59 1.62 -12.17
N GLY A 16 1.31 1.29 -12.27
CA GLY A 16 0.62 0.39 -11.35
C GLY A 16 0.38 1.02 -9.96
N ARG A 17 0.69 0.27 -8.90
CA ARG A 17 0.66 0.75 -7.50
C ARG A 17 2.07 1.19 -7.13
N GLY A 18 2.21 2.36 -6.52
CA GLY A 18 3.53 2.87 -6.15
C GLY A 18 3.57 3.48 -4.76
N ILE A 19 4.75 3.33 -4.15
CA ILE A 19 5.10 3.91 -2.85
C ILE A 19 6.33 4.79 -3.07
N CYS A 20 6.25 6.05 -2.65
CA CYS A 20 7.40 6.96 -2.66
C CYS A 20 7.63 7.47 -1.24
N THR A 21 8.88 7.40 -0.78
CA THR A 21 9.29 7.95 0.50
C THR A 21 10.35 9.01 0.29
N GLY A 22 10.26 10.11 1.04
CA GLY A 22 11.25 11.17 0.96
C GLY A 22 11.26 12.02 2.21
N VAL A 23 12.19 12.96 2.24
CA VAL A 23 12.24 14.01 3.26
C VAL A 23 12.07 15.33 2.54
N ALA A 24 11.26 16.22 3.09
CA ALA A 24 11.10 17.57 2.57
C ALA A 24 12.48 18.28 2.49
N PRO A 25 12.67 19.25 1.57
CA PRO A 25 13.95 19.95 1.43
C PRO A 25 14.48 20.55 2.73
N SER A 26 13.59 20.92 3.65
CA SER A 26 13.94 21.44 4.98
C SER A 26 14.55 20.40 5.94
N GLY A 27 14.52 19.11 5.62
CA GLY A 27 14.95 18.02 6.49
C GLY A 27 13.99 17.70 7.65
N LYS A 28 12.94 18.52 7.87
CA LYS A 28 12.11 18.47 9.09
C LYS A 28 10.89 17.56 8.98
N LYS A 29 10.50 17.15 7.77
CA LYS A 29 9.29 16.36 7.53
C LYS A 29 9.61 15.17 6.64
N ALA A 30 9.30 13.97 7.10
CA ALA A 30 9.20 12.81 6.23
C ALA A 30 7.89 12.87 5.44
N MET A 31 7.94 12.49 4.18
CA MET A 31 6.81 12.44 3.27
C MET A 31 6.68 11.00 2.78
N ILE A 32 5.44 10.52 2.73
CA ILE A 32 5.12 9.25 2.09
C ILE A 32 3.96 9.48 1.14
N VAL A 33 4.11 8.98 -0.08
CA VAL A 33 3.10 9.02 -1.13
C VAL A 33 2.77 7.59 -1.48
N TYR A 34 1.47 7.28 -1.51
CA TYR A 34 0.94 6.04 -2.04
C TYR A 34 -0.06 6.38 -3.16
N PHE A 35 0.05 5.70 -4.28
CA PHE A 35 -0.88 5.86 -5.40
C PHE A 35 -1.30 4.50 -5.96
N ILE A 36 -2.53 4.46 -6.45
CA ILE A 36 -3.13 3.29 -7.10
C ILE A 36 -3.48 3.63 -8.54
N MET A 37 -3.27 2.67 -9.42
CA MET A 37 -3.83 2.65 -10.76
C MET A 37 -4.47 1.29 -11.03
N GLY A 38 -5.22 1.18 -12.12
CA GLY A 38 -5.85 -0.06 -12.56
C GLY A 38 -5.93 -0.16 -14.09
N ARG A 39 -5.80 -1.38 -14.62
CA ARG A 39 -5.98 -1.70 -16.04
C ARG A 39 -7.40 -2.17 -16.34
N SER A 40 -7.88 -3.15 -15.58
CA SER A 40 -9.22 -3.73 -15.74
C SER A 40 -10.29 -2.86 -15.08
N ALA A 41 -11.55 -3.04 -15.51
CA ALA A 41 -12.70 -2.40 -14.87
C ALA A 41 -12.73 -2.65 -13.36
N ASN A 42 -12.48 -3.89 -12.92
CA ASN A 42 -12.44 -4.25 -11.50
C ASN A 42 -11.30 -3.53 -10.76
N SER A 43 -10.08 -3.51 -11.32
CA SER A 43 -8.92 -2.84 -10.68
C SER A 43 -9.02 -1.30 -10.63
N ARG A 44 -9.79 -0.70 -11.56
CA ARG A 44 -10.11 0.73 -11.58
C ARG A 44 -11.25 1.09 -10.64
N ASN A 45 -12.07 0.13 -10.25
CA ASN A 45 -13.25 0.35 -9.41
C ASN A 45 -12.89 0.46 -7.92
N ARG A 46 -11.93 1.31 -7.57
CA ARG A 46 -11.53 1.52 -6.17
C ARG A 46 -11.12 2.95 -5.90
N VAL A 47 -11.49 3.42 -4.72
CA VAL A 47 -11.13 4.73 -4.17
C VAL A 47 -10.58 4.56 -2.76
N PHE A 48 -9.85 5.57 -2.29
CA PHE A 48 -9.41 5.61 -0.90
C PHE A 48 -10.55 6.05 0.02
N ASP A 49 -10.57 5.44 1.19
CA ASP A 49 -11.48 5.78 2.28
C ASP A 49 -10.66 5.92 3.57
N PRO A 50 -10.73 7.06 4.25
CA PRO A 50 -10.01 7.25 5.50
C PRO A 50 -10.59 6.33 6.58
N ILE A 51 -9.72 5.74 7.38
CA ILE A 51 -10.09 4.93 8.54
C ILE A 51 -9.28 5.36 9.75
N LYS A 52 -9.71 4.92 10.94
CA LYS A 52 -8.89 5.12 12.14
C LYS A 52 -7.52 4.47 11.95
N GLY A 53 -6.47 5.29 12.01
CA GLY A 53 -5.10 4.83 11.89
C GLY A 53 -4.63 4.60 10.46
N GLY A 54 -5.31 5.07 9.41
CA GLY A 54 -4.79 4.95 8.05
C GLY A 54 -5.82 5.18 6.96
N ILE A 55 -5.65 4.45 5.85
CA ILE A 55 -6.57 4.45 4.71
C ILE A 55 -6.82 3.02 4.24
N ARG A 56 -8.02 2.76 3.74
CA ARG A 56 -8.39 1.54 3.03
C ARG A 56 -8.75 1.85 1.59
N THR A 57 -8.68 0.86 0.72
CA THR A 57 -9.40 0.91 -0.55
C THR A 57 -10.83 0.41 -0.33
N LYS A 58 -11.78 1.02 -1.02
CA LYS A 58 -13.17 0.55 -1.12
C LYS A 58 -13.61 0.59 -2.58
N ALA A 59 -14.61 -0.21 -2.94
CA ALA A 59 -15.20 -0.15 -4.27
C ALA A 59 -15.75 1.25 -4.53
N ALA A 60 -15.47 1.82 -5.70
CA ALA A 60 -16.08 3.09 -6.10
C ALA A 60 -17.58 2.90 -6.36
N ASP A 61 -17.92 1.79 -7.03
CA ASP A 61 -19.27 1.30 -7.29
C ASP A 61 -19.32 -0.19 -6.91
N PRO A 62 -19.90 -0.54 -5.75
CA PRO A 62 -19.97 -1.94 -5.31
C PRO A 62 -20.64 -2.89 -6.30
N SER A 63 -21.55 -2.39 -7.14
CA SER A 63 -22.27 -3.22 -8.14
C SER A 63 -21.38 -3.68 -9.30
N LYS A 64 -20.25 -3.00 -9.53
CA LYS A 64 -19.27 -3.29 -10.59
C LYS A 64 -18.07 -4.12 -10.12
N MET A 65 -18.05 -4.48 -8.84
CA MET A 65 -16.95 -5.26 -8.27
C MET A 65 -17.16 -6.74 -8.56
N THR A 66 -16.22 -7.34 -9.28
CA THR A 66 -16.27 -8.77 -9.63
C THR A 66 -15.52 -9.61 -8.61
N ASP A 67 -14.37 -9.12 -8.14
CA ASP A 67 -13.52 -9.82 -7.17
C ASP A 67 -12.81 -8.80 -6.25
N PRO A 68 -13.02 -8.84 -4.93
CA PRO A 68 -12.37 -7.91 -4.00
C PRO A 68 -10.91 -8.25 -3.69
N HIS A 69 -10.43 -9.46 -3.96
CA HIS A 69 -9.21 -10.03 -3.37
C HIS A 69 -7.97 -9.12 -3.47
N LEU A 70 -7.68 -8.60 -4.67
CA LEU A 70 -6.50 -7.76 -4.92
C LEU A 70 -6.81 -6.25 -4.95
N ILE A 71 -8.06 -5.85 -4.67
CA ILE A 71 -8.50 -4.46 -4.83
C ILE A 71 -9.04 -3.83 -3.54
N ILE A 72 -9.49 -4.61 -2.57
CA ILE A 72 -9.99 -4.15 -1.27
C ILE A 72 -9.01 -4.56 -0.16
N TYR A 73 -8.24 -3.62 0.34
CA TYR A 73 -7.23 -3.83 1.39
C TYR A 73 -6.90 -2.51 2.11
N ASN A 74 -6.09 -2.58 3.18
CA ASN A 74 -5.58 -1.41 3.86
C ASN A 74 -4.18 -1.09 3.34
N PRO A 75 -3.97 -0.13 2.41
CA PRO A 75 -2.62 0.23 1.99
C PRO A 75 -1.81 0.92 3.09
N VAL A 76 -2.48 1.57 4.06
CA VAL A 76 -1.80 2.30 5.14
C VAL A 76 -2.46 1.95 6.47
N LEU A 77 -1.65 1.56 7.45
CA LEU A 77 -2.04 1.45 8.85
C LEU A 77 -0.95 2.03 9.76
N THR A 78 -1.33 2.54 10.92
CA THR A 78 -0.41 3.02 11.94
C THR A 78 -0.44 2.12 13.17
N PHE A 79 0.74 1.70 13.61
CA PHE A 79 0.95 0.96 14.85
C PHE A 79 1.93 1.72 15.74
N ARG A 80 1.43 2.29 16.84
CA ARG A 80 2.18 3.19 17.74
C ARG A 80 2.79 4.35 16.95
N LYS A 81 4.12 4.41 16.84
CA LYS A 81 4.87 5.45 16.12
C LYS A 81 5.29 5.03 14.71
N THR A 82 4.82 3.87 14.24
CA THR A 82 5.20 3.29 12.95
C THR A 82 4.05 3.39 11.96
N THR A 83 4.32 3.88 10.76
CA THR A 83 3.41 3.85 9.63
C THR A 83 3.79 2.70 8.71
N ILE A 84 2.86 1.78 8.47
CA ILE A 84 3.03 0.61 7.61
C ILE A 84 2.35 0.92 6.28
N ILE A 85 3.08 0.79 5.17
CA ILE A 85 2.57 1.09 3.83
C ILE A 85 2.99 -0.02 2.88
N THR A 86 2.00 -0.66 2.24
CA THR A 86 2.23 -1.71 1.24
C THR A 86 1.24 -1.56 0.07
N ASN A 87 1.44 -2.33 -1.00
CA ASN A 87 0.57 -2.31 -2.17
C ASN A 87 -0.61 -3.28 -2.08
N GLY A 88 -0.81 -3.98 -0.96
CA GLY A 88 -1.86 -4.99 -0.81
C GLY A 88 -2.26 -5.24 0.64
N ASP A 89 -2.81 -6.41 0.90
CA ASP A 89 -3.24 -6.88 2.23
C ASP A 89 -2.05 -7.22 3.17
N GLN A 90 -0.81 -7.23 2.67
CA GLN A 90 0.40 -7.45 3.47
C GLN A 90 0.50 -6.43 4.61
N THR A 91 -0.08 -5.23 4.46
CA THR A 91 -0.18 -4.24 5.54
C THR A 91 -0.83 -4.83 6.79
N ASN A 92 -1.91 -5.61 6.65
CA ASN A 92 -2.60 -6.23 7.77
C ASN A 92 -1.73 -7.34 8.38
N THR A 93 -1.08 -8.17 7.55
CA THR A 93 -0.14 -9.18 8.03
C THR A 93 0.97 -8.57 8.89
N ILE A 94 1.60 -7.48 8.41
CA ILE A 94 2.63 -6.77 9.16
C ILE A 94 2.05 -6.19 10.46
N TYR A 95 0.89 -5.53 10.39
CA TYR A 95 0.23 -4.95 11.55
C TYR A 95 -0.03 -6.00 12.64
N ASP A 96 -0.57 -7.15 12.27
CA ASP A 96 -0.93 -8.23 13.19
C ASP A 96 0.31 -8.88 13.82
N PHE A 97 1.38 -9.08 13.07
CA PHE A 97 2.66 -9.55 13.61
C PHE A 97 3.26 -8.55 14.60
N MET A 98 3.28 -7.26 14.27
CA MET A 98 3.76 -6.21 15.15
C MET A 98 2.92 -6.10 16.44
N LYS A 99 1.60 -6.20 16.32
CA LYS A 99 0.66 -6.18 17.45
C LYS A 99 0.80 -7.41 18.33
N GLY A 100 0.95 -8.59 17.73
CA GLY A 100 1.10 -9.85 18.43
C GLY A 100 2.46 -9.99 19.13
N ASN A 101 3.49 -9.31 18.62
CA ASN A 101 4.86 -9.30 19.17
C ASN A 101 5.42 -10.70 19.46
N ARG A 102 5.08 -11.69 18.62
CA ARG A 102 5.49 -13.09 18.79
C ARG A 102 6.95 -13.33 18.45
N TYR A 103 7.54 -12.43 17.64
CA TYR A 103 8.95 -12.45 17.25
C TYR A 103 9.59 -11.11 17.64
N PRO A 104 9.95 -10.90 18.91
CA PRO A 104 10.55 -9.64 19.35
C PRO A 104 11.74 -9.26 18.47
N GLN A 105 11.78 -8.00 18.04
CA GLN A 105 12.79 -7.45 17.11
C GLN A 105 12.77 -8.01 15.68
N TYR A 106 11.88 -8.96 15.35
CA TYR A 106 11.83 -9.63 14.05
C TYR A 106 10.40 -9.73 13.46
N ASN A 107 9.42 -9.02 14.05
CA ASN A 107 8.01 -9.14 13.66
C ASN A 107 7.75 -8.74 12.20
N PHE A 108 8.45 -7.73 11.69
CA PHE A 108 8.26 -7.24 10.32
C PHE A 108 8.77 -8.26 9.29
N GLU A 109 10.00 -8.72 9.45
CA GLU A 109 10.63 -9.73 8.60
C GLU A 109 9.89 -11.06 8.68
N ALA A 110 9.45 -11.46 9.87
CA ALA A 110 8.62 -12.66 10.06
C ALA A 110 7.29 -12.55 9.30
N ALA A 111 6.64 -11.38 9.30
CA ALA A 111 5.42 -11.15 8.52
C ALA A 111 5.69 -11.30 7.02
N LEU A 112 6.74 -10.66 6.50
CA LEU A 112 7.09 -10.73 5.08
C LEU A 112 7.44 -12.15 4.62
N LYS A 113 8.06 -12.97 5.48
CA LYS A 113 8.36 -14.37 5.19
C LYS A 113 7.13 -15.26 5.00
N THR A 114 5.95 -14.81 5.40
CA THR A 114 4.68 -15.53 5.15
C THR A 114 4.04 -15.17 3.82
N ARG A 115 4.58 -14.19 3.08
CA ARG A 115 3.99 -13.65 1.86
C ARG A 115 4.79 -14.07 0.63
N THR A 116 4.10 -14.14 -0.49
CA THR A 116 4.66 -14.33 -1.83
C THR A 116 4.06 -13.29 -2.77
N PHE A 117 4.46 -13.30 -4.05
CA PHE A 117 3.84 -12.49 -5.09
C PHE A 117 2.33 -12.76 -5.18
N GLU A 118 1.57 -11.74 -5.61
CA GLU A 118 0.13 -11.88 -5.86
C GLU A 118 -0.10 -12.92 -6.97
N ASP A 119 -1.21 -13.64 -6.93
CA ASP A 119 -1.51 -14.74 -7.85
C ASP A 119 -2.01 -14.28 -9.23
N ASP A 120 -1.67 -13.03 -9.62
CA ASP A 120 -1.97 -12.43 -10.91
C ASP A 120 -0.72 -12.31 -11.80
N LYS A 121 -0.95 -12.20 -13.12
CA LYS A 121 0.13 -11.97 -14.09
C LYS A 121 0.40 -10.47 -14.23
N PRO A 122 1.68 -10.05 -14.35
CA PRO A 122 2.05 -8.67 -14.62
C PRO A 122 1.43 -8.08 -15.89
#